data_AF-A0A1M5TW83-F1
#
_entry.id   AF-A0A1M5TW83-F1
#
_cell.length_a   1.000
_cell.length_b   1.000
_cell.length_c   1.000
_cell.angle_alpha   90.00
_cell.angle_beta   90.00
_cell.angle_gamma   90.00
#
_symmetry.space_group_name_H-M   'P 1'
#
loop_
_entity.id
_entity.type
_entity.pdbx_description
1 polymer ?
#
loop_
_entity_poly.entity_id
_entity_poly.type
_entity_poly.pdbx_seq_one_letter_code
_entity_poly.pdbx_strand_id
1 'polypeptide(L)' 'MDLGRIIIGLGIFIHSLYSLHKKKESKVLILTAMGWFIAFHSGTMNIFQYFNMPLSLLVGAISMFLFLISCSEFMKLYNK' A
#
# COMPACT_ATOMS: atom_id res chain seq x y z
N MET A 1 -13.37 15.13 1.07
CA MET A 1 -13.39 14.10 2.13
C MET A 1 -12.22 13.12 1.93
N ASP A 2 -11.12 13.60 1.34
CA ASP A 2 -10.11 12.75 0.67
C ASP A 2 -8.73 12.89 1.33
N LEU A 3 -8.42 14.06 1.88
CA LEU A 3 -7.18 14.34 2.61
C LEU A 3 -6.95 13.38 3.78
N GLY A 4 -8.00 13.03 4.53
CA GLY A 4 -7.90 12.07 5.63
C GLY A 4 -7.46 10.67 5.17
N ARG A 5 -7.97 10.21 4.02
CA ARG A 5 -7.58 8.91 3.43
C ARG A 5 -6.15 8.93 2.90
N ILE A 6 -5.72 10.06 2.33
CA ILE A 6 -4.34 10.26 1.88
C ILE A 6 -3.36 10.21 3.06
N ILE A 7 -3.68 10.91 4.15
CA ILE A 7 -2.85 10.94 5.37
C ILE A 7 -2.76 9.55 6.00
N ILE A 8 -3.88 8.83 6.11
CA ILE A 8 -3.90 7.45 6.60
C ILE A 8 -3.07 6.54 5.69
N GLY A 9 -3.23 6.66 4.37
CA GLY A 9 -2.46 5.92 3.38
C GLY A 9 -0.95 6.16 3.48
N LEU A 10 -0.53 7.42 3.63
CA LEU A 10 0.87 7.80 3.82
C LEU A 10 1.45 7.23 5.11
N GLY A 11 0.68 7.25 6.21
CA GLY A 11 1.08 6.64 7.48
C GLY A 11 1.30 5.13 7.35
N ILE A 12 0.39 4.44 6.66
CA ILE A 12 0.48 3.01 6.33
C ILE A 12 1.74 2.75 5.48
N PHE A 13 2.01 3.57 4.47
CA PHE A 13 3.19 3.43 3.61
C PHE A 13 4.50 3.60 4.36
N ILE A 14 4.63 4.66 5.18
CA ILE A 14 5.82 4.90 6.00
C ILE A 14 6.02 3.74 6.99
N HIS A 15 4.94 3.24 7.60
CA HIS A 15 5.02 2.09 8.50
C HIS A 15 5.49 0.82 7.76
N SER A 16 5.03 0.60 6.52
CA SER A 16 5.46 -0.52 5.69
C SER A 16 6.97 -0.48 5.42
N LEU A 17 7.50 0.69 5.05
CA LEU A 17 8.93 0.89 4.77
C LEU A 17 9.77 0.67 6.02
N TYR A 18 9.32 1.18 7.17
CA TYR A 18 10.00 0.98 8.43
C TYR A 18 10.03 -0.50 8.84
N SER A 19 8.93 -1.23 8.68
CA SER A 19 8.84 -2.65 9.03
C SER A 19 9.66 -3.55 8.08
N LEU A 20 9.68 -3.22 6.78
CA LEU A 20 10.55 -3.83 5.78
C LEU A 20 12.03 -3.67 6.16
N HIS A 21 12.43 -2.46 6.56
CA HIS A 21 13.82 -2.14 6.86
C HIS A 21 14.30 -2.77 8.17
N LYS A 22 13.48 -2.75 9.23
CA LYS A 22 13.93 -3.10 10.58
C LYS A 22 13.63 -4.53 11.02
N LYS A 23 12.50 -5.11 10.61
CA LYS A 23 12.00 -6.36 11.20
C LYS A 23 11.78 -7.51 10.21
N LYS A 24 11.71 -7.26 8.89
CA LYS A 24 11.36 -8.27 7.87
C LYS A 24 10.11 -9.08 8.25
N GLU A 25 9.15 -8.46 8.92
CA GLU A 25 7.92 -9.14 9.32
C GLU A 25 6.98 -9.24 8.12
N SER A 26 7.10 -10.35 7.39
CA SER A 26 6.35 -10.68 6.18
C SER A 26 4.84 -10.48 6.33
N LYS A 27 4.28 -10.83 7.50
CA LYS A 27 2.84 -10.66 7.81
C LYS A 27 2.42 -9.21 7.94
N VAL A 28 3.27 -8.37 8.55
CA VAL A 28 3.01 -6.94 8.73
C VAL A 28 3.00 -6.26 7.36
N LEU A 29 3.94 -6.61 6.48
CA LEU A 29 4.00 -6.08 5.12
C LEU A 29 2.74 -6.38 4.30
N ILE A 30 2.25 -7.61 4.35
CA ILE A 30 1.01 -8.02 3.64
C ILE A 30 -0.20 -7.24 4.17
N LEU A 31 -0.36 -7.13 5.50
CA LEU A 31 -1.42 -6.35 6.14
C LEU A 31 -1.37 -4.88 5.74
N THR A 32 -0.17 -4.32 5.66
CA THR A 32 0.03 -2.91 5.34
C THR A 32 -0.30 -2.62 3.88
N ALA A 33 0.06 -3.53 2.96
CA ALA A 33 -0.35 -3.44 1.56
C ALA A 33 -1.86 -3.57 1.40
N MET A 34 -2.52 -4.49 2.10
CA MET A 34 -3.99 -4.58 2.11
C MET A 34 -4.63 -3.28 2.61
N GLY A 35 -4.09 -2.68 3.67
CA GLY A 35 -4.54 -1.37 4.17
C GLY A 35 -4.40 -0.25 3.15
N TRP A 36 -3.31 -0.24 2.37
CA TRP A 36 -3.11 0.70 1.28
C TRP A 36 -4.14 0.50 0.15
N PHE A 37 -4.37 -0.74 -0.29
CA PHE A 37 -5.38 -1.04 -1.32
C PHE A 37 -6.77 -0.64 -0.85
N ILE A 38 -7.14 -0.93 0.39
CA ILE A 38 -8.44 -0.52 0.95
C ILE A 38 -8.54 1.02 1.01
N ALA A 39 -7.49 1.72 1.44
CA ALA A 39 -7.54 3.18 1.56
C ALA A 39 -7.69 3.90 0.20
N PHE A 40 -7.01 3.41 -0.84
CA PHE A 40 -6.94 4.08 -2.14
C PHE A 40 -7.87 3.51 -3.22
N HIS A 41 -8.30 2.24 -3.09
CA HIS A 41 -9.11 1.54 -4.09
C HIS A 41 -10.49 1.10 -3.55
N SER A 42 -10.84 1.39 -2.29
CA SER A 42 -12.17 1.08 -1.73
C SER A 42 -13.15 2.26 -1.81
N GLY A 43 -14.31 2.01 -2.40
CA GLY A 43 -15.48 2.90 -2.42
C GLY A 43 -15.87 3.42 -3.81
N THR A 44 -17.08 3.97 -3.91
CA THR A 44 -17.65 4.58 -5.13
C THR A 44 -16.92 5.85 -5.58
N MET A 45 -16.15 6.48 -4.69
CA MET A 45 -15.15 7.50 -5.04
C MET A 45 -13.76 6.86 -4.96
N ASN A 46 -13.33 6.24 -6.05
CA ASN A 46 -11.94 5.87 -6.21
C ASN A 46 -11.11 7.16 -6.19
N ILE A 47 -10.41 7.45 -5.10
CA ILE A 47 -9.53 8.62 -5.00
C ILE A 47 -8.54 8.62 -6.18
N PHE A 48 -8.17 7.42 -6.64
CA PHE A 48 -7.41 7.18 -7.87
C PHE A 48 -7.97 7.87 -9.12
N GLN A 49 -9.29 7.90 -9.30
CA GLN A 49 -9.97 8.54 -10.43
C GLN A 49 -10.10 10.06 -10.26
N TYR A 50 -10.07 10.57 -9.03
CA TYR A 50 -10.18 12.01 -8.73
C TYR A 50 -8.81 12.71 -8.65
N PHE A 51 -7.71 11.96 -8.63
CA PHE A 51 -6.39 12.55 -8.71
C PHE A 51 -6.09 13.07 -10.12
N ASN A 52 -5.53 14.27 -10.19
CA ASN A 52 -4.89 14.77 -11.41
C ASN A 52 -3.87 13.72 -11.91
N MET A 53 -3.77 13.57 -13.22
CA MET A 53 -2.92 12.61 -13.95
C MET A 53 -1.55 12.26 -13.31
N PRO A 54 -0.74 13.22 -12.80
CA PRO A 54 0.54 12.90 -12.16
C PRO A 54 0.40 12.16 -10.83
N LEU A 55 -0.61 12.46 -10.01
CA LEU A 55 -0.80 11.79 -8.72
C LEU A 55 -1.35 10.37 -8.89
N SER A 56 -2.23 10.14 -9.86
CA SER A 56 -2.76 8.79 -10.12
C SER A 56 -1.65 7.85 -10.60
N LEU A 57 -0.74 8.33 -11.46
CA LEU A 57 0.47 7.59 -11.85
C LEU A 57 1.36 7.23 -10.66
N LEU A 58 1.57 8.19 -9.74
CA LEU A 58 2.42 7.98 -8.57
C LEU A 58 1.81 6.98 -7.58
N VAL A 59 0.51 7.10 -7.29
CA VAL A 59 -0.22 6.13 -6.46
C VAL A 59 -0.25 4.75 -7.12
N GLY A 60 -0.37 4.69 -8.45
CA GLY A 60 -0.30 3.45 -9.23
C GLY A 60 1.07 2.77 -9.09
N ALA A 61 2.15 3.52 -9.24
CA ALA A 61 3.51 3.02 -9.09
C ALA A 61 3.78 2.48 -7.67
N ILE A 62 3.35 3.21 -6.63
CA ILE A 62 3.47 2.76 -5.23
C ILE A 62 2.65 1.48 -5.00
N SER A 63 1.45 1.41 -5.55
CA SER A 63 0.57 0.24 -5.42
C SER A 63 1.18 -0.99 -6.07
N MET A 64 1.75 -0.84 -7.27
CA MET A 64 2.49 -1.89 -7.97
C MET A 64 3.68 -2.40 -7.13
N PHE A 65 4.43 -1.47 -6.52
CA PHE A 65 5.60 -1.81 -5.72
C PHE A 65 5.22 -2.57 -4.43
N LEU A 66 4.18 -2.10 -3.73
CA LEU A 66 3.63 -2.79 -2.55
C LEU A 66 3.08 -4.18 -2.89
N PHE A 67 2.47 -4.35 -4.06
CA PHE A 67 1.99 -5.65 -4.53
C PHE A 67 3.14 -6.63 -4.72
N LEU A 68 4.22 -6.22 -5.41
CA LEU A 68 5.39 -7.07 -5.65
C LEU A 68 6.06 -7.50 -4.33
N ILE A 69 6.23 -6.57 -3.40
CA ILE A 69 6.79 -6.89 -2.08
C ILE A 69 5.88 -7.87 -1.33
N SER A 70 4.57 -7.63 -1.34
CA SER A 70 3.60 -8.51 -0.65
C SER A 70 3.57 -9.91 -1.25
N CYS A 71 3.62 -10.04 -2.58
CA CYS A 71 3.73 -11.34 -3.25
C CYS A 71 5.04 -12.06 -2.89
N SER A 72 6.17 -11.35 -2.87
CA SER A 72 7.46 -11.91 -2.45
C SER A 72 7.39 -12.42 -1.00
N GLU A 73 6.84 -11.64 -0.08
CA GLU A 73 6.71 -12.03 1.31
C GLU A 73 5.70 -13.18 1.51
N PHE A 74 4.63 -13.22 0.72
CA PHE A 74 3.67 -14.33 0.72
C PHE A 74 4.32 -15.64 0.24
N MET A 75 5.11 -15.60 -0.84
CA MET A 75 5.85 -16.77 -1.33
C MET A 75 6.86 -17.29 -0.29
N LYS A 76 7.53 -16.39 0.45
CA LYS A 76 8.43 -16.78 1.54
C LYS A 76 7.71 -17.43 2.72
N LEU A 77 6.49 -16.98 3.03
CA LEU A 77 5.65 -17.56 4.08
C LEU A 77 5.08 -18.92 3.68
N TYR A 78 4.71 -19.11 2.41
CA TYR A 78 4.12 -20.35 1.90
C TYR A 78 5.14 -21.47 1.70
N ASN A 79 6.37 -21.14 1.32
CA ASN A 79 7.46 -22.11 1.15
C ASN A 79 8.15 -22.54 2.47
N LYS A 80 7.57 -22.21 3.62
CA LYS A 80 8.15 -22.44 4.95
C LYS A 80 7.23 -23.32 5.78
#